data_AF-A0A0F8ZB59-F1
#
_entry.id   AF-A0A0F8ZB59-F1
#
_cell.length_a   1.000
_cell.length_b   1.000
_cell.length_c   1.000
_cell.angle_alpha   90.00
_cell.angle_beta   90.00
_cell.angle_gamma   90.00
#
_symmetry.space_group_name_H-M   'P 1'
#
loop_
_entity.id
_entity.type
_entity.pdbx_description
1 polymer ?
#
loop_
_entity_poly.entity_id
_entity_poly.type
_entity_poly.pdbx_seq_one_letter_code
_entity_poly.pdbx_strand_id
1 'polypeptide(L)' 'MKLTRLTCNRCGYEWIPRSDKRPKNCPKCASPYWDKERV' A
#
# COMPACT_ATOMS: atom_id res chain seq x y z
N MET A 1 12.27 2.34 -14.35
CA MET A 1 11.57 1.71 -13.21
C MET A 1 10.17 2.29 -13.14
N LYS A 2 9.11 1.49 -13.36
CA LYS A 2 7.72 1.96 -13.23
C LYS A 2 7.30 1.77 -11.77
N LEU A 3 7.35 2.84 -10.98
CA LEU A 3 6.79 2.82 -9.63
C LEU A 3 5.27 2.84 -9.76
N THR A 4 4.64 1.68 -9.62
CA THR A 4 3.17 1.58 -9.66
C THR A 4 2.59 2.16 -8.38
N ARG A 5 1.62 3.08 -8.52
CA ARG A 5 0.82 3.61 -7.41
C ARG A 5 0.20 2.45 -6.64
N LEU A 6 0.40 2.45 -5.33
CA LEU A 6 -0.21 1.51 -4.41
C LEU A 6 -1.37 2.20 -3.70
N THR A 7 -2.47 1.47 -3.54
CA THR A 7 -3.68 1.95 -2.87
C THR A 7 -3.97 1.01 -1.70
N CYS A 8 -4.26 1.58 -0.54
CA CYS A 8 -4.65 0.81 0.63
C CYS A 8 -6.15 0.52 0.60
N ASN A 9 -6.53 -0.74 0.53
CA ASN A 9 -7.91 -1.25 0.60
C ASN A 9 -8.56 -1.07 2.00
N ARG A 10 -7.81 -0.60 3.00
CA ARG A 10 -8.32 -0.37 4.36
C ARG A 10 -8.73 1.08 4.59
N CYS A 11 -7.87 2.02 4.22
CA CYS A 11 -8.06 3.46 4.47
C CYS A 11 -8.21 4.30 3.18
N GLY A 12 -8.08 3.69 2.00
CA GLY A 12 -8.12 4.37 0.71
C GLY A 12 -6.91 5.24 0.41
N TYR A 13 -5.84 5.19 1.22
CA TYR A 13 -4.65 6.00 0.99
C TYR A 13 -3.85 5.50 -0.20
N GLU A 14 -3.28 6.42 -0.96
CA GLU A 14 -2.56 6.11 -2.19
C GLU A 14 -1.16 6.69 -2.11
N TRP A 15 -0.16 5.87 -2.43
CA TRP A 15 1.22 6.27 -2.37
C TRP A 15 2.04 5.61 -3.47
N ILE A 16 3.14 6.26 -3.82
CA ILE A 16 4.12 5.73 -4.75
C ILE A 16 5.28 5.20 -3.89
N PRO A 17 5.56 3.88 -3.92
CA PRO A 17 6.68 3.33 -3.17
C PRO A 17 7.99 3.89 -3.73
N ARG A 18 8.99 4.11 -2.87
CA ARG A 18 10.32 4.60 -3.29
C ARG A 18 11.24 3.49 -3.81
N SER A 19 10.79 2.25 -3.77
CA SER A 19 11.56 1.06 -4.15
C SER A 19 10.62 -0.02 -4.68
N ASP A 20 11.14 -0.97 -5.46
CA ASP A 20 10.38 -2.15 -5.92
C ASP A 20 9.97 -3.11 -4.78
N LYS A 21 10.45 -2.87 -3.55
CA LYS A 21 10.02 -3.66 -2.41
C LYS A 21 8.57 -3.34 -2.05
N ARG A 22 7.75 -4.39 -2.03
CA ARG A 22 6.37 -4.35 -1.55
C ARG A 22 6.35 -3.85 -0.09
N PRO A 23 5.60 -2.79 0.24
CA PRO A 23 5.49 -2.33 1.61
C PRO A 23 4.82 -3.40 2.48
N LYS A 24 5.33 -3.56 3.70
CA LYS A 24 4.72 -4.47 4.68
C LYS A 24 3.41 -3.87 5.20
N ASN A 25 3.39 -2.56 5.45
CA ASN A 25 2.28 -1.86 6.08
C ASN A 25 1.89 -0.61 5.27
N CYS A 26 0.63 -0.19 5.37
CA CYS A 26 0.21 1.11 4.83
C CYS A 26 0.95 2.24 5.57
N PRO A 27 1.53 3.23 4.87
CA PRO A 27 2.20 4.36 5.51
C PRO A 27 1.25 5.29 6.28
N LYS A 28 -0.06 5.26 6.01
CA LYS A 28 -1.05 6.11 6.69
C LYS A 28 -1.66 5.45 7.93
N CYS A 29 -2.16 4.22 7.80
CA CYS A 29 -2.88 3.53 8.88
C CYS A 29 -2.06 2.41 9.54
N ALA A 30 -0.80 2.21 9.13
CA ALA A 30 0.07 1.13 9.57
C ALA A 30 -0.50 -0.30 9.39
N SER A 31 -1.60 -0.46 8.63
CA SER A 31 -2.23 -1.76 8.45
C SER A 31 -1.34 -2.68 7.59
N PRO A 32 -1.04 -3.91 8.04
CA PRO A 32 -0.29 -4.88 7.25
C PRO A 32 -1.12 -5.48 6.10
N TYR A 33 -2.45 -5.38 6.18
CA TYR A 33 -3.40 -5.87 5.19
C TYR A 33 -3.84 -4.77 4.23
N TRP A 34 -2.93 -3.86 3.92
CA TRP A 34 -3.24 -2.70 3.09
C TRP A 34 -3.61 -3.10 1.67
N ASP A 35 -3.09 -4.21 1.16
CA ASP A 35 -3.36 -4.74 -0.18
C ASP A 35 -4.41 -5.85 -0.20
N LYS A 36 -4.87 -6.33 0.96
CA LYS A 36 -5.91 -7.35 1.02
C LYS A 36 -7.30 -6.72 0.96
N GLU A 37 -8.16 -7.30 0.15
CA GLU A 37 -9.59 -6.99 0.14
C GLU A 37 -10.25 -7.48 1.45
N ARG A 38 -11.38 -6.86 1.84
CA ARG A 38 -12.20 -7.41 2.93
C ARG A 38 -13.00 -8.58 2.36
N VAL A 39 -12.55 -9.80 2.66
CA VAL A 39 -13.41 -10.99 2.70
C VAL A 39 -14.21 -11.01 3.99
#